data_AF-A0A2I0PLI2-F1
#
_entry.id   AF-A0A2I0PLI2-F1
#
_cell.length_a   1.000
_cell.length_b   1.000
_cell.length_c   1.000
_cell.angle_alpha   90.00
_cell.angle_beta   90.00
_cell.angle_gamma   90.00
#
_symmetry.space_group_name_H-M   'P 1'
#
loop_
_entity.id
_entity.type
_entity.pdbx_description
1 polymer ?
#
loop_
_entity_poly.entity_id
_entity_poly.type
_entity_poly.pdbx_seq_one_letter_code
_entity_poly.pdbx_strand_id
1 'polypeptide(L)'
;MEILTPQDLKEKFNDPWIAPYQKVLTMVDQDQVEIVEYHPCVSGSHWIVHQYQRTSELILKSYRDGNKHVFITKIGKTPLELKASINAAGIEEVAVEGDEVRVVHAGLAGAGVGAAMCRGMAKGVKRVELYDVGGGSKMGKAAVITPKLEKVVLGVDDTDTKDEGATWTMAHNMGMDLAKQGFQYLDHVIVQLYPHNPHKTQNCVSIALTFAVKPGEKDKLVKKAQEILKEKTLSEKTSIAVLEGISIPKALREYAERTKKSMITIEEAEAVAKEVGVELIEVTGSHGKIGALAALGLYDDVDEAVKVYY
;
A
#
# COMPACT_ATOMS: atom_id res chain seq x y z
N MET A 1 26.13 -4.94 -18.92
CA MET A 1 24.77 -5.00 -18.37
C MET A 1 24.12 -6.27 -18.86
N GLU A 2 23.66 -7.12 -17.95
CA GLU A 2 22.97 -8.38 -18.24
C GLU A 2 21.49 -8.23 -17.85
N ILE A 3 20.57 -8.78 -18.66
CA ILE A 3 19.13 -8.76 -18.35
C ILE A 3 18.71 -10.16 -17.95
N LEU A 4 18.10 -10.30 -16.77
CA LEU A 4 17.72 -11.59 -16.20
C LEU A 4 16.26 -11.56 -15.75
N THR A 5 15.49 -12.59 -16.09
CA THR A 5 14.16 -12.80 -15.53
C THR A 5 14.24 -13.37 -14.10
N PRO A 6 13.15 -13.35 -13.32
CA PRO A 6 13.11 -14.03 -12.04
C PRO A 6 13.45 -15.53 -12.11
N GLN A 7 13.19 -16.18 -13.25
CA GLN A 7 13.53 -17.60 -13.46
C GLN A 7 15.02 -17.76 -13.73
N ASP A 8 15.60 -16.95 -14.62
CA ASP A 8 17.05 -16.98 -14.90
C ASP A 8 17.85 -16.71 -13.62
N LEU A 9 17.39 -15.78 -12.78
CA LEU A 9 18.01 -15.49 -11.48
C LEU A 9 17.99 -16.72 -10.56
N LYS A 10 16.86 -17.43 -10.45
CA LYS A 10 16.74 -18.63 -9.60
C LYS A 10 17.63 -19.78 -10.08
N GLU A 11 17.79 -19.93 -11.39
CA GLU A 11 18.66 -20.95 -11.98
C GLU A 11 20.14 -20.60 -11.79
N LYS A 12 20.48 -19.32 -11.98
CA LYS A 12 21.87 -18.83 -11.92
C LYS A 12 22.39 -18.65 -10.50
N PHE A 13 21.52 -18.29 -9.54
CA PHE A 13 21.89 -17.93 -8.17
C PHE A 13 21.07 -18.75 -7.17
N ASN A 14 21.56 -19.96 -6.89
CA ASN A 14 20.96 -20.93 -5.98
C ASN A 14 21.84 -21.23 -4.76
N ASP A 15 22.78 -20.34 -4.47
CA ASP A 15 23.70 -20.47 -3.35
C ASP A 15 23.01 -20.09 -2.01
N PRO A 16 23.54 -20.56 -0.86
CA PRO A 16 22.91 -20.34 0.45
C PRO A 16 22.89 -18.87 0.91
N TRP A 17 23.49 -17.94 0.17
CA TRP A 17 23.54 -16.51 0.52
C TRP A 17 22.40 -15.70 -0.12
N ILE A 18 21.58 -16.35 -0.96
CA ILE A 18 20.41 -15.72 -1.57
C ILE A 18 19.17 -15.94 -0.70
N ALA A 19 18.51 -14.84 -0.36
CA ALA A 19 17.25 -14.82 0.37
C ALA A 19 16.17 -14.12 -0.47
N PRO A 20 15.46 -14.84 -1.35
CA PRO A 20 14.50 -14.24 -2.28
C PRO A 20 13.35 -13.52 -1.57
N TYR A 21 12.98 -12.35 -2.09
CA TYR A 21 11.80 -11.63 -1.62
C TYR A 21 10.55 -12.37 -2.09
N GLN A 22 9.49 -12.32 -1.29
CA GLN A 22 8.26 -13.03 -1.64
C GLN A 22 7.52 -12.31 -2.77
N LYS A 23 7.47 -10.98 -2.71
CA LYS A 23 6.76 -10.13 -3.65
C LYS A 23 7.33 -8.70 -3.64
N VAL A 24 7.36 -8.05 -4.80
CA VAL A 24 7.64 -6.63 -4.97
C VAL A 24 6.54 -6.03 -5.85
N LEU A 25 5.94 -4.94 -5.39
CA LEU A 25 4.92 -4.18 -6.11
C LEU A 25 5.30 -2.70 -6.13
N THR A 26 4.96 -2.02 -7.22
CA THR A 26 5.22 -0.58 -7.38
C THR A 26 3.95 0.10 -7.85
N MET A 27 3.40 0.96 -7.01
CA MET A 27 2.27 1.82 -7.37
C MET A 27 2.80 3.21 -7.71
N VAL A 28 2.25 3.82 -8.76
CA VAL A 28 2.68 5.13 -9.24
C VAL A 28 1.52 6.11 -9.12
N ASP A 29 1.79 7.28 -8.56
CA ASP A 29 0.86 8.40 -8.47
C ASP A 29 1.62 9.69 -8.72
N GLN A 30 1.31 10.37 -9.83
CA GLN A 30 1.99 11.58 -10.29
C GLN A 30 3.52 11.43 -10.32
N ASP A 31 4.25 12.17 -9.47
CA ASP A 31 5.71 12.17 -9.34
C ASP A 31 6.21 11.23 -8.23
N GLN A 32 5.33 10.43 -7.64
CA GLN A 32 5.62 9.51 -6.55
C GLN A 32 5.48 8.04 -6.96
N VAL A 33 6.30 7.21 -6.32
CA VAL A 33 6.22 5.74 -6.41
C VAL A 33 6.22 5.16 -5.01
N GLU A 34 5.21 4.36 -4.69
CA GLU A 34 5.14 3.54 -3.49
C GLU A 34 5.60 2.12 -3.83
N ILE A 35 6.75 1.75 -3.27
CA ILE A 35 7.40 0.46 -3.45
C ILE A 35 7.08 -0.41 -2.24
N VAL A 36 6.36 -1.50 -2.45
CA VAL A 36 5.96 -2.45 -1.40
C VAL A 36 6.72 -3.76 -1.60
N GLU A 37 7.52 -4.13 -0.61
CA GLU A 37 8.38 -5.31 -0.66
C GLU A 37 8.07 -6.25 0.51
N TYR A 38 7.92 -7.55 0.22
CA TYR A 38 7.70 -8.60 1.23
C TYR A 38 9.00 -9.35 1.47
N HIS A 39 9.69 -8.99 2.56
CA HIS A 39 11.02 -9.47 2.89
C HIS A 39 11.00 -10.84 3.59
N PRO A 40 11.91 -11.78 3.27
CA PRO A 40 11.95 -13.10 3.91
C PRO A 40 12.46 -13.02 5.36
N CYS A 41 13.38 -12.09 5.64
CA CYS A 41 13.88 -11.82 6.99
C CYS A 41 13.06 -10.69 7.62
N VAL A 42 12.06 -11.05 8.43
CA VAL A 42 11.12 -10.09 9.04
C VAL A 42 11.87 -9.01 9.83
N SER A 43 12.45 -9.32 10.99
CA SER A 43 13.15 -8.30 11.78
C SER A 43 14.38 -7.71 11.08
N GLY A 44 15.06 -8.50 10.24
CA GLY A 44 16.24 -8.05 9.49
C GLY A 44 15.97 -6.90 8.52
N SER A 45 14.75 -6.80 7.98
CA SER A 45 14.40 -5.70 7.06
C SER A 45 14.28 -4.32 7.75
N HIS A 46 14.28 -4.24 9.09
CA HIS A 46 14.45 -2.95 9.79
C HIS A 46 15.73 -2.24 9.36
N TRP A 47 16.82 -3.00 9.18
CA TRP A 47 18.09 -2.44 8.73
C TRP A 47 17.93 -1.80 7.34
N ILE A 48 17.22 -2.45 6.43
CA ILE A 48 16.97 -1.94 5.08
C ILE A 48 16.17 -0.65 5.14
N VAL A 49 15.02 -0.65 5.83
CA VAL A 49 14.13 0.52 5.97
C VAL A 49 14.90 1.71 6.56
N HIS A 50 15.58 1.51 7.69
CA HIS A 50 16.35 2.55 8.37
C HIS A 50 17.49 3.10 7.51
N GLN A 51 18.25 2.23 6.85
CA GLN A 51 19.41 2.64 6.06
C GLN A 51 19.02 3.31 4.76
N TYR A 52 18.05 2.74 4.04
CA TYR A 52 17.65 3.24 2.73
C TYR A 52 17.10 4.65 2.85
N GLN A 53 16.22 4.92 3.81
CA GLN A 53 15.66 6.26 4.03
C GLN A 53 16.74 7.31 4.35
N ARG A 54 17.81 6.92 5.04
CA ARG A 54 18.93 7.82 5.36
C ARG A 54 19.92 8.00 4.21
N THR A 55 19.99 7.03 3.32
CA THR A 55 20.98 6.96 2.24
C THR A 55 20.45 7.54 0.94
N SER A 56 19.15 7.42 0.69
CA SER A 56 18.52 7.73 -0.59
C SER A 56 17.69 9.00 -0.47
N GLU A 57 18.11 10.07 -1.11
CA GLU A 57 17.38 11.35 -1.10
C GLU A 57 15.99 11.26 -1.75
N LEU A 58 15.79 10.27 -2.62
CA LEU A 58 14.50 10.03 -3.27
C LEU A 58 13.42 9.52 -2.29
N ILE A 59 13.79 8.92 -1.14
CA ILE A 59 12.82 8.35 -0.20
C ILE A 59 12.23 9.45 0.69
N LEU A 60 10.91 9.65 0.56
CA LEU A 60 10.13 10.61 1.34
C LEU A 60 9.70 10.04 2.70
N LYS A 61 9.27 8.78 2.70
CA LYS A 61 8.79 8.06 3.88
C LYS A 61 9.16 6.59 3.70
N SER A 62 9.60 5.95 4.78
CA SER A 62 9.71 4.50 4.82
C SER A 62 9.17 3.96 6.13
N TYR A 63 8.55 2.79 6.05
CA TYR A 63 8.02 2.12 7.23
C TYR A 63 7.89 0.62 6.95
N ARG A 64 7.49 -0.12 7.98
CA ARG A 64 7.27 -1.56 7.88
C ARG A 64 6.09 -1.99 8.72
N ASP A 65 5.54 -3.13 8.34
CA ASP A 65 4.47 -3.84 9.01
C ASP A 65 4.69 -5.34 8.80
N GLY A 66 4.96 -6.08 9.87
CA GLY A 66 5.30 -7.50 9.77
C GLY A 66 6.48 -7.73 8.82
N ASN A 67 6.28 -8.53 7.76
CA ASN A 67 7.27 -8.79 6.71
C ASN A 67 7.17 -7.84 5.50
N LYS A 68 6.18 -6.95 5.47
CA LYS A 68 5.99 -5.91 4.46
C LYS A 68 6.81 -4.69 4.86
N HIS A 69 7.57 -4.11 3.94
CA HIS A 69 8.11 -2.78 4.11
C HIS A 69 7.87 -1.93 2.87
N VAL A 70 7.79 -0.63 3.10
CA VAL A 70 7.29 0.34 2.12
C VAL A 70 8.27 1.50 2.01
N PHE A 71 8.53 1.91 0.77
CA PHE A 71 9.22 3.16 0.45
C PHE A 71 8.29 4.02 -0.40
N ILE A 72 7.98 5.23 0.07
CA ILE A 72 7.38 6.27 -0.75
C ILE A 72 8.52 7.12 -1.29
N THR A 73 8.64 7.20 -2.61
CA THR A 73 9.77 7.82 -3.29
C THR A 73 9.32 8.87 -4.30
N LYS A 74 10.18 9.86 -4.57
CA LYS A 74 10.07 10.69 -5.78
C LYS A 74 10.65 9.95 -6.97
N ILE A 75 10.08 10.18 -8.16
CA ILE A 75 10.71 9.85 -9.43
C ILE A 75 11.93 10.74 -9.62
N GLY A 76 13.08 10.14 -9.96
CA GLY A 76 14.31 10.87 -10.18
C GLY A 76 15.56 10.00 -10.05
N LYS A 77 16.72 10.66 -10.12
CA LYS A 77 18.03 10.05 -9.98
C LYS A 77 18.91 10.91 -9.10
N THR A 78 19.47 10.31 -8.06
CA THR A 78 20.39 10.98 -7.12
C THR A 78 21.60 10.07 -6.88
N PRO A 79 22.83 10.59 -6.92
CA PRO A 79 24.01 9.76 -6.63
C PRO A 79 23.96 9.22 -5.21
N LEU A 80 24.48 8.01 -5.00
CA LEU A 80 24.62 7.41 -3.67
C LEU A 80 26.09 7.48 -3.22
N GLU A 81 26.35 8.14 -2.09
CA GLU A 81 27.67 8.18 -1.47
C GLU A 81 27.83 7.02 -0.48
N LEU A 82 27.94 5.79 -0.97
CA LEU A 82 27.94 4.61 -0.10
C LEU A 82 29.23 4.46 0.70
N LYS A 83 29.11 4.32 2.03
CA LYS A 83 30.21 3.97 2.93
C LYS A 83 29.85 2.76 3.79
N ALA A 84 30.75 1.77 3.78
CA ALA A 84 30.60 0.56 4.57
C ALA A 84 30.35 0.89 6.05
N SER A 85 29.45 0.14 6.68
CA SER A 85 29.02 0.32 8.08
C SER A 85 28.28 1.61 8.42
N ILE A 86 28.08 2.53 7.46
CA ILE A 86 27.38 3.81 7.69
C ILE A 86 26.12 3.87 6.84
N ASN A 87 26.25 3.86 5.52
CA ASN A 87 25.18 3.98 4.54
C ASN A 87 25.49 3.05 3.36
N ALA A 88 25.40 1.75 3.64
CA ALA A 88 25.94 0.72 2.76
C ALA A 88 25.01 0.34 1.60
N ALA A 89 23.77 0.84 1.53
CA ALA A 89 22.86 0.59 0.41
C ALA A 89 21.72 1.61 0.35
N GLY A 90 21.13 1.77 -0.84
CA GLY A 90 20.01 2.67 -1.08
C GLY A 90 19.40 2.51 -2.48
N ILE A 91 18.50 3.43 -2.81
CA ILE A 91 17.87 3.59 -4.11
C ILE A 91 18.51 4.80 -4.80
N GLU A 92 19.21 4.57 -5.91
CA GLU A 92 19.88 5.63 -6.68
C GLU A 92 18.92 6.28 -7.67
N GLU A 93 17.96 5.52 -8.20
CA GLU A 93 17.10 5.96 -9.27
C GLU A 93 15.73 5.28 -9.18
N VAL A 94 14.68 6.07 -9.40
CA VAL A 94 13.31 5.61 -9.61
C VAL A 94 12.82 6.27 -10.89
N ALA A 95 12.47 5.45 -11.88
CA ALA A 95 11.94 5.90 -13.16
C ALA A 95 10.65 5.17 -13.50
N VAL A 96 9.76 5.85 -14.22
CA VAL A 96 8.53 5.27 -14.75
C VAL A 96 8.57 5.42 -16.27
N GLU A 97 8.58 4.29 -16.96
CA GLU A 97 8.73 4.21 -18.41
C GLU A 97 7.57 3.41 -18.99
N GLY A 98 6.57 4.10 -19.54
CA GLY A 98 5.36 3.46 -20.04
C GLY A 98 4.59 2.73 -18.95
N ASP A 99 4.47 1.41 -19.07
CA ASP A 99 3.79 0.51 -18.13
C ASP A 99 4.75 -0.15 -17.12
N GLU A 100 5.99 0.33 -17.02
CA GLU A 100 7.02 -0.23 -16.14
C GLU A 100 7.55 0.81 -15.15
N VAL A 101 7.92 0.30 -13.98
CA VAL A 101 8.66 1.05 -12.96
C VAL A 101 10.04 0.42 -12.85
N ARG A 102 11.06 1.26 -12.93
CA ARG A 102 12.46 0.88 -12.84
C ARG A 102 13.07 1.46 -11.56
N VAL A 103 13.48 0.60 -10.64
CA VAL A 103 14.10 1.01 -9.37
C VAL A 103 15.54 0.51 -9.32
N VAL A 104 16.51 1.43 -9.32
CA VAL A 104 17.93 1.12 -9.24
C VAL A 104 18.36 1.05 -7.79
N HIS A 105 18.69 -0.15 -7.34
CA HIS A 105 19.28 -0.40 -6.05
C HIS A 105 20.80 -0.50 -6.19
N ALA A 106 21.52 0.10 -5.24
CA ALA A 106 22.96 -0.12 -5.11
C ALA A 106 23.32 -0.41 -3.66
N GLY A 107 24.35 -1.22 -3.47
CA GLY A 107 24.85 -1.55 -2.15
C GLY A 107 26.26 -2.08 -2.17
N LEU A 108 26.97 -1.87 -1.06
CA LEU A 108 28.27 -2.47 -0.80
C LEU A 108 28.09 -3.82 -0.11
N ALA A 109 29.04 -4.74 -0.33
CA ALA A 109 29.08 -6.03 0.36
C ALA A 109 27.82 -6.88 0.12
N GLY A 110 27.35 -7.59 1.15
CA GLY A 110 26.12 -8.40 1.08
C GLY A 110 24.87 -7.59 0.73
N ALA A 111 24.88 -6.27 0.97
CA ALA A 111 23.75 -5.42 0.57
C ALA A 111 23.66 -5.26 -0.96
N GLY A 112 24.77 -5.37 -1.67
CA GLY A 112 24.80 -5.43 -3.14
C GLY A 112 24.18 -6.71 -3.72
N VAL A 113 24.29 -7.83 -3.00
CA VAL A 113 23.61 -9.10 -3.37
C VAL A 113 22.09 -8.96 -3.18
N GLY A 114 21.67 -8.36 -2.07
CA GLY A 114 20.26 -8.11 -1.78
C GLY A 114 19.59 -7.05 -2.67
N ALA A 115 20.36 -6.09 -3.18
CA ALA A 115 19.90 -5.04 -4.09
C ALA A 115 19.40 -5.60 -5.43
N ALA A 116 20.07 -6.63 -5.95
CA ALA A 116 19.78 -7.19 -7.27
C ALA A 116 19.04 -8.53 -7.21
N MET A 117 19.59 -9.49 -6.48
CA MET A 117 19.29 -10.91 -6.70
C MET A 117 18.13 -11.36 -5.83
N CYS A 118 18.16 -10.97 -4.55
CA CYS A 118 17.06 -11.27 -3.62
C CYS A 118 15.74 -10.63 -4.07
N ARG A 119 15.78 -9.36 -4.50
CA ARG A 119 14.60 -8.65 -5.05
C ARG A 119 14.15 -9.21 -6.38
N GLY A 120 15.10 -9.44 -7.29
CA GLY A 120 14.82 -9.85 -8.66
C GLY A 120 14.03 -11.16 -8.81
N MET A 121 14.11 -12.05 -7.82
CA MET A 121 13.40 -13.34 -7.82
C MET A 121 11.94 -13.25 -7.34
N ALA A 122 11.49 -12.07 -6.89
CA ALA A 122 10.20 -11.90 -6.24
C ALA A 122 9.02 -11.97 -7.23
N LYS A 123 7.85 -12.38 -6.73
CA LYS A 123 6.59 -12.22 -7.48
C LYS A 123 6.37 -10.72 -7.76
N GLY A 124 5.94 -10.39 -8.96
CA GLY A 124 5.72 -9.00 -9.39
C GLY A 124 6.90 -8.35 -10.11
N VAL A 125 8.11 -8.92 -10.03
CA VAL A 125 9.25 -8.47 -10.86
C VAL A 125 9.14 -9.05 -12.27
N LYS A 126 9.31 -8.20 -13.29
CA LYS A 126 9.38 -8.60 -14.71
C LYS A 126 10.80 -9.08 -15.06
N ARG A 127 11.79 -8.28 -14.70
CA ARG A 127 13.22 -8.53 -14.99
C ARG A 127 14.12 -7.70 -14.09
N VAL A 128 15.40 -8.03 -14.12
CA VAL A 128 16.48 -7.25 -13.51
C VAL A 128 17.49 -6.87 -14.58
N GLU A 129 17.93 -5.61 -14.55
CA GLU A 129 19.10 -5.13 -15.31
C GLU A 129 20.29 -5.10 -14.36
N LEU A 130 21.17 -6.08 -14.50
CA LEU A 130 22.34 -6.25 -13.65
C LEU A 130 23.52 -5.46 -14.22
N TYR A 131 23.96 -4.43 -13.50
CA TYR A 131 25.11 -3.61 -13.85
C TYR A 131 26.38 -4.21 -13.25
N ASP A 132 26.35 -4.49 -11.95
CA ASP A 132 27.47 -5.01 -11.17
C ASP A 132 26.99 -6.09 -10.19
N VAL A 133 27.69 -7.24 -10.18
CA VAL A 133 27.43 -8.31 -9.20
C VAL A 133 28.18 -7.99 -7.90
N GLY A 134 27.43 -7.65 -6.86
CA GLY A 134 27.97 -7.37 -5.53
C GLY A 134 28.37 -8.62 -4.73
N GLY A 135 28.97 -8.40 -3.56
CA GLY A 135 29.41 -9.44 -2.63
C GLY A 135 30.77 -9.13 -2.00
N GLY A 136 30.96 -9.48 -0.72
CA GLY A 136 32.22 -9.22 -0.01
C GLY A 136 32.50 -7.72 0.18
N SER A 137 33.49 -7.15 -0.51
CA SER A 137 33.80 -5.71 -0.50
C SER A 137 33.38 -4.98 -1.78
N LYS A 138 32.79 -5.69 -2.75
CA LYS A 138 32.42 -5.14 -4.06
C LYS A 138 31.04 -4.49 -4.02
N MET A 139 30.89 -3.43 -4.82
CA MET A 139 29.60 -2.80 -5.07
C MET A 139 28.74 -3.73 -5.92
N GLY A 140 27.47 -3.89 -5.54
CA GLY A 140 26.42 -4.47 -6.37
C GLY A 140 25.45 -3.38 -6.78
N LYS A 141 25.03 -3.42 -8.05
CA LYS A 141 24.09 -2.45 -8.61
C LYS A 141 23.21 -3.11 -9.64
N ALA A 142 21.90 -2.94 -9.49
CA ALA A 142 20.94 -3.46 -10.46
C ALA A 142 19.66 -2.64 -10.45
N ALA A 143 18.98 -2.61 -11.60
CA ALA A 143 17.61 -2.13 -11.69
C ALA A 143 16.64 -3.30 -11.54
N VAL A 144 15.66 -3.17 -10.66
CA VAL A 144 14.52 -4.08 -10.54
C VAL A 144 13.36 -3.46 -11.31
N ILE A 145 12.83 -4.19 -12.30
CA ILE A 145 11.76 -3.71 -13.17
C ILE A 145 10.47 -4.44 -12.79
N THR A 146 9.42 -3.68 -12.50
CA THR A 146 8.09 -4.15 -12.13
C THR A 146 7.04 -3.53 -13.06
N PRO A 147 5.85 -4.12 -13.21
CA PRO A 147 4.76 -3.43 -13.87
C PRO A 147 4.32 -2.23 -13.03
N LYS A 148 3.91 -1.15 -13.70
CA LYS A 148 3.21 -0.03 -13.09
C LYS A 148 1.85 -0.50 -12.58
N LEU A 149 1.56 -0.22 -11.31
CA LEU A 149 0.26 -0.41 -10.68
C LEU A 149 -0.29 0.94 -10.20
N GLU A 150 -1.57 0.96 -9.90
CA GLU A 150 -2.29 2.07 -9.29
C GLU A 150 -2.73 1.65 -7.89
N LYS A 151 -2.66 2.58 -6.93
CA LYS A 151 -3.17 2.37 -5.58
C LYS A 151 -4.63 2.79 -5.53
N VAL A 152 -5.48 1.90 -5.05
CA VAL A 152 -6.89 2.15 -4.83
C VAL A 152 -7.23 1.73 -3.40
N VAL A 153 -7.83 2.64 -2.64
CA VAL A 153 -8.29 2.38 -1.28
C VAL A 153 -9.80 2.42 -1.25
N LEU A 154 -10.42 1.37 -0.73
CA LEU A 154 -11.86 1.27 -0.55
C LEU A 154 -12.20 1.49 0.92
N GLY A 155 -12.94 2.55 1.21
CA GLY A 155 -13.59 2.77 2.50
C GLY A 155 -14.93 2.05 2.52
N VAL A 156 -15.24 1.33 3.58
CA VAL A 156 -16.48 0.56 3.75
C VAL A 156 -17.02 0.79 5.15
N ASP A 157 -18.32 1.04 5.27
CA ASP A 157 -18.98 1.20 6.56
C ASP A 157 -20.45 0.77 6.50
N ASP A 158 -21.05 0.61 7.69
CA ASP A 158 -22.44 0.20 7.91
C ASP A 158 -22.81 -1.08 7.18
N THR A 159 -22.10 -2.19 7.45
CA THR A 159 -22.40 -3.50 6.84
C THR A 159 -23.06 -4.51 7.78
N ASP A 160 -22.95 -4.28 9.09
CA ASP A 160 -23.52 -5.09 10.16
C ASP A 160 -24.74 -4.42 10.80
N THR A 161 -25.45 -5.18 11.64
CA THR A 161 -26.58 -4.69 12.43
C THR A 161 -26.21 -4.69 13.92
N LYS A 162 -27.16 -4.32 14.79
CA LYS A 162 -26.94 -4.40 16.24
C LYS A 162 -26.86 -5.84 16.76
N ASP A 163 -27.50 -6.77 16.05
CA ASP A 163 -27.71 -8.14 16.51
C ASP A 163 -26.81 -9.15 15.77
N GLU A 164 -26.41 -8.83 14.54
CA GLU A 164 -25.69 -9.75 13.66
C GLU A 164 -24.61 -9.08 12.80
N GLY A 165 -23.53 -9.82 12.53
CA GLY A 165 -22.44 -9.40 11.64
C GLY A 165 -21.30 -8.67 12.35
N ALA A 166 -20.25 -8.36 11.57
CA ALA A 166 -19.16 -7.48 11.98
C ALA A 166 -18.55 -6.83 10.74
N THR A 167 -18.53 -5.49 10.70
CA THR A 167 -18.09 -4.78 9.49
C THR A 167 -16.64 -5.12 9.09
N TRP A 168 -15.74 -5.33 10.05
CA TRP A 168 -14.35 -5.69 9.75
C TRP A 168 -14.21 -7.09 9.11
N THR A 169 -14.97 -8.10 9.55
CA THR A 169 -14.85 -9.47 8.99
C THR A 169 -15.39 -9.52 7.57
N MET A 170 -16.52 -8.86 7.33
CA MET A 170 -17.12 -8.78 6.00
C MET A 170 -16.18 -8.07 5.01
N ALA A 171 -15.64 -6.91 5.40
CA ALA A 171 -14.68 -6.19 4.57
C ALA A 171 -13.39 -7.00 4.33
N HIS A 172 -12.87 -7.71 5.34
CA HIS A 172 -11.71 -8.58 5.17
C HIS A 172 -11.99 -9.72 4.18
N ASN A 173 -13.13 -10.41 4.33
CA ASN A 173 -13.52 -11.50 3.44
C ASN A 173 -13.74 -11.02 2.01
N MET A 174 -14.33 -9.84 1.82
CA MET A 174 -14.42 -9.19 0.51
C MET A 174 -13.02 -8.95 -0.09
N GLY A 175 -12.08 -8.40 0.68
CA GLY A 175 -10.70 -8.20 0.24
C GLY A 175 -10.01 -9.51 -0.18
N MET A 176 -10.23 -10.59 0.57
CA MET A 176 -9.71 -11.92 0.24
C MET A 176 -10.36 -12.52 -1.02
N ASP A 177 -11.66 -12.32 -1.22
CA ASP A 177 -12.37 -12.78 -2.43
C ASP A 177 -11.94 -11.99 -3.67
N LEU A 178 -11.66 -10.69 -3.55
CA LEU A 178 -11.07 -9.87 -4.59
C LEU A 178 -9.61 -10.30 -4.88
N ALA A 179 -8.84 -10.66 -3.86
CA ALA A 179 -7.48 -11.16 -4.03
C ALA A 179 -7.42 -12.46 -4.85
N LYS A 180 -8.37 -13.37 -4.64
CA LYS A 180 -8.51 -14.60 -5.46
C LYS A 180 -8.82 -14.30 -6.92
N GLN A 181 -9.41 -13.15 -7.22
CA GLN A 181 -9.70 -12.68 -8.59
C GLN A 181 -8.52 -11.96 -9.25
N GLY A 182 -7.37 -11.83 -8.56
CA GLY A 182 -6.12 -11.29 -9.11
C GLY A 182 -5.74 -9.89 -8.63
N PHE A 183 -6.62 -9.20 -7.89
CA PHE A 183 -6.30 -7.90 -7.29
C PHE A 183 -5.26 -8.06 -6.18
N GLN A 184 -4.32 -7.12 -6.04
CA GLN A 184 -3.33 -7.21 -4.96
C GLN A 184 -3.88 -6.55 -3.69
N TYR A 185 -4.48 -7.34 -2.80
CA TYR A 185 -4.93 -6.86 -1.49
C TYR A 185 -3.73 -6.67 -0.55
N LEU A 186 -3.50 -5.43 -0.09
CA LEU A 186 -2.28 -5.02 0.62
C LEU A 186 -2.47 -4.75 2.11
N ASP A 187 -3.63 -4.22 2.49
CA ASP A 187 -3.86 -3.77 3.85
C ASP A 187 -5.35 -3.70 4.24
N HIS A 188 -5.58 -3.77 5.56
CA HIS A 188 -6.88 -3.68 6.21
C HIS A 188 -6.75 -2.82 7.46
N VAL A 189 -7.32 -1.62 7.44
CA VAL A 189 -7.26 -0.69 8.58
C VAL A 189 -8.66 -0.49 9.14
N ILE A 190 -8.78 -0.70 10.45
CA ILE A 190 -9.98 -0.40 11.22
C ILE A 190 -9.86 1.02 11.77
N VAL A 191 -10.83 1.86 11.45
CA VAL A 191 -10.88 3.26 11.88
C VAL A 191 -11.98 3.43 12.91
N GLN A 192 -11.58 3.71 14.14
CA GLN A 192 -12.49 4.01 15.25
C GLN A 192 -13.07 5.42 15.06
N LEU A 193 -14.40 5.53 15.03
CA LEU A 193 -15.13 6.80 14.88
C LEU A 193 -15.69 7.29 16.23
N TYR A 194 -16.52 8.33 16.19
CA TYR A 194 -17.07 9.01 17.37
C TYR A 194 -17.90 8.07 18.29
N PRO A 195 -17.40 7.74 19.50
CA PRO A 195 -18.04 6.75 20.38
C PRO A 195 -19.42 7.16 20.88
N HIS A 196 -19.74 8.45 20.94
CA HIS A 196 -21.05 8.92 21.42
C HIS A 196 -22.11 9.00 20.33
N ASN A 197 -21.83 8.52 19.11
CA ASN A 197 -22.83 8.43 18.06
C ASN A 197 -24.01 7.54 18.53
N PRO A 198 -25.28 8.01 18.50
CA PRO A 198 -26.44 7.21 18.89
C PRO A 198 -26.86 6.19 17.82
N HIS A 199 -26.39 6.36 16.58
CA HIS A 199 -26.72 5.51 15.43
C HIS A 199 -25.72 4.37 15.18
N LYS A 200 -24.69 4.23 16.02
CA LYS A 200 -23.67 3.19 15.91
C LYS A 200 -24.22 1.77 16.16
N THR A 201 -23.54 0.79 15.59
CA THR A 201 -23.45 -0.57 16.17
C THR A 201 -22.57 -0.55 17.42
N GLN A 202 -22.18 -1.70 17.98
CA GLN A 202 -21.48 -1.72 19.27
C GLN A 202 -20.23 -0.82 19.33
N ASN A 203 -19.36 -0.87 18.31
CA ASN A 203 -18.03 -0.25 18.37
C ASN A 203 -17.83 0.98 17.48
N CYS A 204 -18.79 1.37 16.62
CA CYS A 204 -18.67 2.54 15.72
C CYS A 204 -17.33 2.59 14.95
N VAL A 205 -17.07 1.59 14.13
CA VAL A 205 -15.84 1.49 13.34
C VAL A 205 -16.15 1.41 11.85
N SER A 206 -15.27 1.99 11.03
CA SER A 206 -15.29 1.89 9.57
C SER A 206 -13.97 1.25 9.09
N ILE A 207 -13.92 0.78 7.84
CA ILE A 207 -12.81 -0.03 7.33
C ILE A 207 -12.22 0.58 6.07
N ALA A 208 -10.90 0.65 5.99
CA ALA A 208 -10.17 0.94 4.75
C ALA A 208 -9.44 -0.31 4.25
N LEU A 209 -9.66 -0.67 3.00
CA LEU A 209 -8.99 -1.78 2.32
C LEU A 209 -8.09 -1.22 1.22
N THR A 210 -6.79 -1.51 1.28
CA THR A 210 -5.82 -1.02 0.28
C THR A 210 -5.54 -2.08 -0.78
N PHE A 211 -5.60 -1.69 -2.06
CA PHE A 211 -5.27 -2.54 -3.19
C PHE A 211 -4.23 -1.91 -4.10
N ALA A 212 -3.39 -2.75 -4.72
CA ALA A 212 -2.69 -2.41 -5.95
C ALA A 212 -3.38 -3.09 -7.14
N VAL A 213 -3.74 -2.31 -8.15
CA VAL A 213 -4.44 -2.76 -9.36
C VAL A 213 -3.65 -2.37 -10.61
N LYS A 214 -3.88 -3.07 -11.71
CA LYS A 214 -3.32 -2.64 -12.99
C LYS A 214 -4.02 -1.36 -13.47
N PRO A 215 -3.34 -0.51 -14.26
CA PRO A 215 -3.95 0.65 -14.87
C PRO A 215 -5.27 0.32 -15.57
N GLY A 216 -6.34 1.03 -15.20
CA GLY A 216 -7.69 0.85 -15.74
C GLY A 216 -8.50 -0.31 -15.13
N GLU A 217 -8.01 -1.02 -14.11
CA GLU A 217 -8.79 -2.06 -13.42
C GLU A 217 -9.56 -1.56 -12.18
N LYS A 218 -9.49 -0.26 -11.85
CA LYS A 218 -10.22 0.34 -10.71
C LYS A 218 -11.72 0.06 -10.77
N ASP A 219 -12.40 0.41 -11.86
CA ASP A 219 -13.87 0.29 -11.95
C ASP A 219 -14.31 -1.18 -11.82
N LYS A 220 -13.47 -2.11 -12.31
CA LYS A 220 -13.69 -3.55 -12.14
C LYS A 220 -13.55 -3.97 -10.68
N LEU A 221 -12.54 -3.47 -9.95
CA LEU A 221 -12.39 -3.69 -8.51
C LEU A 221 -13.62 -3.18 -7.75
N VAL A 222 -14.00 -1.92 -7.99
CA VAL A 222 -15.12 -1.26 -7.32
C VAL A 222 -16.43 -1.99 -7.58
N LYS A 223 -16.72 -2.32 -8.85
CA LYS A 223 -17.93 -3.07 -9.22
C LYS A 223 -17.98 -4.43 -8.53
N LYS A 224 -16.87 -5.16 -8.47
CA LYS A 224 -16.80 -6.46 -7.77
C LYS A 224 -16.97 -6.32 -6.26
N ALA A 225 -16.43 -5.26 -5.66
CA ALA A 225 -16.67 -4.96 -4.26
C ALA A 225 -18.16 -4.68 -4.00
N GLN A 226 -18.81 -3.85 -4.83
CA GLN A 226 -20.25 -3.59 -4.72
C GLN A 226 -21.10 -4.85 -4.85
N GLU A 227 -20.80 -5.72 -5.84
CA GLU A 227 -21.50 -7.00 -6.03
C GLU A 227 -21.44 -7.86 -4.76
N ILE A 228 -20.24 -8.00 -4.17
CA ILE A 228 -20.03 -8.77 -2.93
C ILE A 228 -20.76 -8.12 -1.74
N LEU A 229 -20.66 -6.80 -1.57
CA LEU A 229 -21.33 -6.12 -0.46
C LEU A 229 -22.85 -6.23 -0.58
N LYS A 230 -23.41 -6.04 -1.78
CA LYS A 230 -24.85 -6.13 -2.01
C LYS A 230 -25.40 -7.53 -1.73
N GLU A 231 -24.62 -8.57 -2.00
CA GLU A 231 -25.01 -9.96 -1.71
C GLU A 231 -24.95 -10.27 -0.22
N LYS A 232 -23.93 -9.76 0.49
CA LYS A 232 -23.57 -10.25 1.82
C LYS A 232 -23.88 -9.29 2.98
N THR A 233 -24.17 -8.01 2.71
CA THR A 233 -24.41 -7.02 3.77
C THR A 233 -25.70 -7.33 4.52
N LEU A 234 -25.71 -7.08 5.82
CA LEU A 234 -26.91 -7.21 6.66
C LEU A 234 -27.59 -5.85 6.90
N SER A 235 -27.00 -4.77 6.40
CA SER A 235 -27.43 -3.40 6.64
C SER A 235 -28.05 -2.76 5.40
N GLU A 236 -29.10 -1.97 5.60
CA GLU A 236 -29.75 -1.14 4.58
C GLU A 236 -29.06 0.23 4.40
N LYS A 237 -27.84 0.37 4.93
CA LYS A 237 -27.11 1.65 5.02
C LYS A 237 -25.68 1.58 4.49
N THR A 238 -25.32 0.48 3.85
CA THR A 238 -23.96 0.22 3.38
C THR A 238 -23.58 1.17 2.24
N SER A 239 -22.38 1.73 2.35
CA SER A 239 -21.76 2.55 1.32
C SER A 239 -20.27 2.23 1.15
N ILE A 240 -19.73 2.57 -0.01
CA ILE A 240 -18.31 2.51 -0.33
C ILE A 240 -17.81 3.93 -0.64
N ALA A 241 -16.60 4.24 -0.21
CA ALA A 241 -15.84 5.39 -0.68
C ALA A 241 -14.58 4.90 -1.42
N VAL A 242 -14.18 5.57 -2.51
CA VAL A 242 -13.02 5.16 -3.34
C VAL A 242 -12.01 6.30 -3.43
N LEU A 243 -10.80 6.05 -2.93
CA LEU A 243 -9.65 6.95 -3.10
C LEU A 243 -8.63 6.31 -4.05
N GLU A 244 -8.18 7.11 -5.02
CA GLU A 244 -7.08 6.77 -5.92
C GLU A 244 -5.82 7.53 -5.49
N GLY A 245 -4.66 6.92 -5.68
CA GLY A 245 -3.37 7.56 -5.45
C GLY A 245 -2.70 7.16 -4.12
N ILE A 246 -1.51 7.72 -3.92
CA ILE A 246 -0.63 7.41 -2.78
C ILE A 246 -0.91 8.35 -1.61
N SER A 247 -1.19 9.62 -1.91
CA SER A 247 -1.32 10.69 -0.91
C SER A 247 -2.76 10.88 -0.46
N ILE A 248 -2.96 11.10 0.85
CA ILE A 248 -4.26 11.48 1.41
C ILE A 248 -4.43 13.01 1.30
N PRO A 249 -5.47 13.51 0.62
CA PRO A 249 -5.76 14.94 0.59
C PRO A 249 -5.96 15.50 2.00
N LYS A 250 -5.40 16.69 2.27
CA LYS A 250 -5.46 17.32 3.59
C LYS A 250 -6.90 17.47 4.11
N ALA A 251 -7.83 17.91 3.25
CA ALA A 251 -9.24 18.06 3.62
C ALA A 251 -9.90 16.71 4.00
N LEU A 252 -9.49 15.60 3.36
CA LEU A 252 -9.95 14.26 3.70
C LEU A 252 -9.43 13.80 5.06
N ARG A 253 -8.16 14.10 5.37
CA ARG A 253 -7.55 13.85 6.69
C ARG A 253 -8.28 14.63 7.78
N GLU A 254 -8.49 15.93 7.57
CA GLU A 254 -9.20 16.80 8.52
C GLU A 254 -10.65 16.38 8.73
N TYR A 255 -11.34 15.95 7.66
CA TYR A 255 -12.66 15.33 7.77
C TYR A 255 -12.64 14.10 8.67
N ALA A 256 -11.74 13.15 8.42
CA ALA A 256 -11.67 11.92 9.21
C ALA A 256 -11.40 12.20 10.69
N GLU A 257 -10.47 13.10 11.01
CA GLU A 257 -10.18 13.51 12.39
C GLU A 257 -11.38 14.17 13.09
N ARG A 258 -12.23 14.90 12.36
CA ARG A 258 -13.47 15.47 12.89
C ARG A 258 -14.54 14.41 13.09
N THR A 259 -14.70 13.46 12.16
CA THR A 259 -15.63 12.33 12.29
C THR A 259 -15.32 11.44 13.51
N LYS A 260 -14.06 11.42 13.97
CA LYS A 260 -13.68 10.76 15.23
C LYS A 260 -14.13 11.50 16.49
N LYS A 261 -14.38 12.81 16.42
CA LYS A 261 -14.59 13.71 17.57
C LYS A 261 -16.01 14.26 17.67
N SER A 262 -16.78 14.22 16.59
CA SER A 262 -18.13 14.79 16.54
C SER A 262 -19.03 14.07 15.54
N MET A 263 -20.33 14.32 15.66
CA MET A 263 -21.31 13.92 14.65
C MET A 263 -21.10 14.71 13.35
N ILE A 264 -21.23 14.01 12.23
CA ILE A 264 -21.08 14.55 10.88
C ILE A 264 -22.35 14.23 10.09
N THR A 265 -22.73 15.12 9.18
CA THR A 265 -23.90 14.95 8.31
C THR A 265 -23.51 14.28 6.98
N ILE A 266 -24.49 13.68 6.30
CA ILE A 266 -24.24 13.06 4.99
C ILE A 266 -23.89 14.14 3.97
N GLU A 267 -24.56 15.29 4.02
CA GLU A 267 -24.32 16.43 3.14
C GLU A 267 -22.89 16.94 3.27
N GLU A 268 -22.35 16.97 4.48
CA GLU A 268 -20.96 17.34 4.72
C GLU A 268 -19.98 16.30 4.16
N ALA A 269 -20.25 15.01 4.35
CA ALA A 269 -19.44 13.94 3.77
C ALA A 269 -19.41 14.03 2.24
N GLU A 270 -20.57 14.25 1.60
CA GLU A 270 -20.68 14.43 0.15
C GLU A 270 -19.97 15.69 -0.35
N ALA A 271 -20.05 16.79 0.40
CA ALA A 271 -19.35 18.02 0.07
C ALA A 271 -17.82 17.83 0.09
N VAL A 272 -17.28 17.19 1.14
CA VAL A 272 -15.85 16.91 1.24
C VAL A 272 -15.41 15.93 0.15
N ALA A 273 -16.15 14.84 -0.07
CA ALA A 273 -15.80 13.87 -1.12
C ALA A 273 -15.72 14.53 -2.49
N LYS A 274 -16.67 15.42 -2.81
CA LYS A 274 -16.64 16.21 -4.05
C LYS A 274 -15.44 17.15 -4.12
N GLU A 275 -15.08 17.81 -3.01
CA GLU A 275 -13.91 18.69 -2.94
C GLU A 275 -12.61 17.94 -3.24
N VAL A 276 -12.45 16.74 -2.68
CA VAL A 276 -11.21 15.96 -2.80
C VAL A 276 -11.21 14.96 -3.96
N GLY A 277 -12.30 14.88 -4.73
CA GLY A 277 -12.43 13.95 -5.86
C GLY A 277 -12.58 12.48 -5.47
N VAL A 278 -13.11 12.19 -4.27
CA VAL A 278 -13.43 10.82 -3.83
C VAL A 278 -14.82 10.42 -4.33
N GLU A 279 -14.91 9.21 -4.90
CA GLU A 279 -16.19 8.65 -5.32
C GLU A 279 -16.93 8.05 -4.11
N LEU A 280 -18.19 8.44 -3.90
CA LEU A 280 -19.08 7.87 -2.90
C LEU A 280 -20.19 7.06 -3.57
N ILE A 281 -20.36 5.82 -3.12
CA ILE A 281 -21.24 4.85 -3.76
C ILE A 281 -22.16 4.24 -2.73
N GLU A 282 -23.47 4.39 -2.95
CA GLU A 282 -24.49 3.70 -2.15
C GLU A 282 -24.63 2.25 -2.62
N VAL A 283 -24.53 1.31 -1.67
CA VAL A 283 -24.77 -0.11 -1.96
C VAL A 283 -26.20 -0.47 -1.58
N THR A 284 -26.60 -0.15 -0.35
CA THR A 284 -27.97 -0.34 0.16
C THR A 284 -28.54 0.92 0.78
N GLY A 285 -27.72 1.90 1.17
CA GLY A 285 -28.16 3.22 1.61
C GLY A 285 -27.00 4.19 1.85
N SER A 286 -27.34 5.44 2.19
CA SER A 286 -26.41 6.58 2.16
C SER A 286 -25.66 6.85 3.47
N HIS A 287 -26.11 6.32 4.61
CA HIS A 287 -25.54 6.69 5.91
C HIS A 287 -24.09 6.24 6.08
N GLY A 288 -23.72 5.07 5.55
CA GLY A 288 -22.34 4.56 5.59
C GLY A 288 -21.32 5.45 4.87
N LYS A 289 -21.75 6.42 4.04
CA LYS A 289 -20.83 7.37 3.38
C LYS A 289 -19.94 8.09 4.39
N ILE A 290 -20.48 8.40 5.57
CA ILE A 290 -19.78 9.18 6.59
C ILE A 290 -18.51 8.45 7.05
N GLY A 291 -18.64 7.21 7.50
CA GLY A 291 -17.51 6.44 7.98
C GLY A 291 -16.67 5.85 6.85
N ALA A 292 -17.28 5.45 5.73
CA ALA A 292 -16.52 5.01 4.56
C ALA A 292 -15.52 6.08 4.09
N LEU A 293 -15.95 7.35 4.01
CA LEU A 293 -15.07 8.47 3.70
C LEU A 293 -14.02 8.70 4.79
N ALA A 294 -14.40 8.62 6.06
CA ALA A 294 -13.48 8.83 7.18
C ALA A 294 -12.36 7.77 7.22
N ALA A 295 -12.68 6.52 6.85
CA ALA A 295 -11.71 5.44 6.78
C ALA A 295 -10.54 5.77 5.83
N LEU A 296 -10.85 6.40 4.69
CA LEU A 296 -9.87 6.81 3.68
C LEU A 296 -8.91 7.90 4.18
N GLY A 297 -9.31 8.71 5.16
CA GLY A 297 -8.47 9.79 5.68
C GLY A 297 -7.38 9.33 6.66
N LEU A 298 -7.43 8.08 7.13
CA LEU A 298 -6.56 7.58 8.21
C LEU A 298 -5.89 6.24 7.91
N TYR A 299 -6.06 5.69 6.70
CA TYR A 299 -5.54 4.34 6.39
C TYR A 299 -4.01 4.23 6.46
N ASP A 300 -3.26 5.35 6.36
CA ASP A 300 -1.79 5.36 6.41
C ASP A 300 -1.22 5.79 7.77
N ASP A 301 -2.09 5.97 8.77
CA ASP A 301 -1.76 6.34 10.15
C ASP A 301 -2.56 5.46 11.12
N VAL A 302 -2.06 4.24 11.30
CA VAL A 302 -2.73 3.21 12.10
C VAL A 302 -2.87 3.57 13.58
N ASP A 303 -1.97 4.39 14.11
CA ASP A 303 -2.01 4.84 15.50
C ASP A 303 -3.17 5.83 15.71
N GLU A 304 -3.34 6.79 14.80
CA GLU A 304 -4.49 7.70 14.85
C GLU A 304 -5.81 7.00 14.48
N ALA A 305 -5.77 6.03 13.55
CA ALA A 305 -6.94 5.24 13.15
C ALA A 305 -7.63 4.54 14.33
N VAL A 306 -6.87 3.94 15.24
CA VAL A 306 -7.41 3.19 16.39
C VAL A 306 -7.68 4.06 17.62
N LYS A 307 -7.14 5.28 17.66
CA LYS A 307 -7.28 6.18 18.80
C LYS A 307 -8.74 6.54 19.07
N VAL A 308 -9.15 6.50 20.33
CA VAL A 308 -10.49 6.89 20.78
C VAL A 308 -10.46 8.32 21.30
N TYR A 309 -11.41 9.15 20.86
CA TYR A 309 -11.67 10.47 21.43
C TYR A 309 -12.97 10.42 22.21
N TYR A 310 -12.94 10.87 23.47
CA TYR A 310 -14.06 10.82 24.41
C TYR A 310 -14.49 12.20 24.87
#